data_AF-A0A024UFM8-F1
#
_entry.id   AF-A0A024UFM8-F1
#
_cell.length_a   1.000
_cell.length_b   1.000
_cell.length_c   1.000
_cell.angle_alpha   90.00
_cell.angle_beta   90.00
_cell.angle_gamma   90.00
#
_symmetry.space_group_name_H-M   'P 1'
#
loop_
_entity.id
_entity.type
_entity.pdbx_description
1 polymer ?
#
loop_
_entity_poly.entity_id
_entity_poly.type
_entity_poly.pdbx_seq_one_letter_code
_entity_poly.pdbx_strand_id
1 'polypeptide(L)'
;MSEQDDANKRKKTAFRYSVSADIDLLKEVVMVAPYDARYGQTSARWEEICDHMRQLHGDSLTTASCRKRFDDLLSAFKKSTLKALRASGTEEEYVERDQLMQDISDMV
;
A
#
# COMPACT_ATOMS: atom_id res chain seq x y z
N MET A 1 39.62 -33.56 -1.23
CA MET A 1 38.32 -33.45 -0.53
C MET A 1 37.91 -32.00 -0.63
N SER A 2 36.86 -31.71 -1.39
CA SER A 2 36.55 -30.36 -1.89
C SER A 2 35.74 -29.57 -0.87
N GLU A 3 36.37 -28.57 -0.23
CA GLU A 3 35.77 -27.64 0.74
C GLU A 3 34.96 -26.51 0.07
N GLN A 4 34.21 -26.80 -1.00
CA GLN A 4 33.40 -25.82 -1.71
C GLN A 4 31.97 -26.33 -1.92
N ASP A 5 31.20 -26.53 -0.85
CA ASP A 5 29.76 -26.79 -0.97
C ASP A 5 28.86 -25.95 -0.03
N ASP A 6 29.43 -25.16 0.90
CA ASP A 6 28.64 -24.42 1.90
C ASP A 6 28.32 -22.95 1.54
N ALA A 7 28.63 -22.51 0.32
CA ALA A 7 28.43 -21.12 -0.11
C ALA A 7 27.15 -20.88 -0.92
N ASN A 8 26.25 -21.88 -1.04
CA ASN A 8 25.03 -21.75 -1.82
C ASN A 8 23.76 -21.93 -0.98
N LYS A 9 23.70 -21.33 0.22
CA LYS A 9 22.42 -20.95 0.83
C LYS A 9 21.78 -19.91 -0.08
N ARG A 10 21.04 -20.39 -1.09
CA ARG A 10 20.18 -19.60 -2.00
C ARG A 10 19.47 -18.54 -1.16
N LYS A 11 19.91 -17.29 -1.27
CA LYS A 11 19.16 -16.14 -0.74
C LYS A 11 17.80 -16.24 -1.43
N LYS A 12 16.77 -16.67 -0.71
CA LYS A 12 15.40 -16.75 -1.24
C LYS A 12 15.11 -15.36 -1.80
N THR A 13 15.04 -15.26 -3.13
CA THR A 13 14.74 -14.01 -3.81
C THR A 13 13.42 -13.49 -3.27
N ALA A 14 13.44 -12.26 -2.74
CA ALA A 14 12.23 -11.64 -2.20
C ALA A 14 11.15 -11.64 -3.28
N PHE A 15 9.92 -12.00 -2.90
CA PHE A 15 8.78 -11.96 -3.82
C PHE A 15 8.62 -10.55 -4.40
N ARG A 16 8.42 -10.46 -5.72
CA ARG A 16 8.26 -9.19 -6.41
C ARG A 16 6.80 -9.00 -6.81
N TYR A 17 6.14 -8.05 -6.14
CA TYR A 17 4.73 -7.73 -6.37
C TYR A 17 4.53 -7.12 -7.77
N SER A 18 3.67 -7.76 -8.56
CA SER A 18 3.08 -7.22 -9.78
C SER A 18 1.74 -6.56 -9.47
N VAL A 19 1.19 -5.81 -10.44
CA VAL A 19 -0.16 -5.23 -10.31
C VAL A 19 -1.22 -6.33 -10.09
N SER A 20 -1.09 -7.48 -10.75
CA SER A 20 -2.01 -8.61 -10.53
C SER A 20 -1.93 -9.14 -9.09
N ALA A 21 -0.72 -9.32 -8.56
CA ALA A 21 -0.53 -9.76 -7.17
C ALA A 21 -1.03 -8.71 -6.16
N ASP A 22 -0.92 -7.41 -6.47
CA ASP A 22 -1.50 -6.35 -5.65
C ASP A 22 -3.04 -6.43 -5.64
N ILE A 23 -3.67 -6.70 -6.79
CA ILE A 23 -5.13 -6.89 -6.88
C ILE A 23 -5.57 -8.09 -6.02
N ASP A 24 -4.88 -9.22 -6.14
CA ASP A 24 -5.22 -10.42 -5.37
C ASP A 24 -5.01 -10.19 -3.87
N LEU A 25 -3.91 -9.54 -3.46
CA LEU A 25 -3.70 -9.11 -2.07
C LEU A 25 -4.85 -8.24 -1.55
N LEU A 26 -5.29 -7.27 -2.33
CA LEU A 26 -6.38 -6.37 -1.92
C LEU A 26 -7.72 -7.09 -1.80
N LYS A 27 -8.01 -8.06 -2.69
CA LYS A 27 -9.21 -8.91 -2.58
C LYS A 27 -9.18 -9.73 -1.29
N GLU A 28 -8.05 -10.36 -0.97
CA GLU A 28 -7.90 -11.14 0.25
C GLU A 28 -8.04 -10.28 1.51
N VAL A 29 -7.47 -9.07 1.52
CA VAL A 29 -7.63 -8.13 2.65
C VAL A 29 -9.10 -7.73 2.85
N VAL A 30 -9.85 -7.49 1.76
CA VAL A 30 -11.29 -7.18 1.84
C VAL A 30 -12.08 -8.39 2.32
N MET A 31 -11.75 -9.59 1.86
CA MET A 31 -12.45 -10.82 2.23
C MET A 31 -12.23 -11.19 3.70
N VAL A 32 -10.98 -11.18 4.16
CA VAL A 32 -10.59 -11.59 5.51
C VAL A 32 -10.87 -10.49 6.55
N ALA A 33 -10.91 -9.22 6.12
CA ALA A 33 -11.20 -8.06 6.95
C ALA A 33 -10.36 -8.03 8.26
N PRO A 34 -9.02 -7.94 8.17
CA PRO A 34 -8.13 -8.11 9.32
C PRO A 34 -8.31 -7.06 10.44
N TYR A 35 -8.93 -5.93 10.11
CA TYR A 35 -9.21 -4.84 11.05
C TYR A 35 -10.58 -4.95 11.74
N ASP A 36 -11.47 -5.82 11.28
CA ASP A 36 -12.73 -6.17 11.96
C ASP A 36 -12.54 -7.32 12.98
N ALA A 37 -11.30 -7.79 13.11
CA ALA A 37 -10.94 -8.85 14.04
C ALA A 37 -11.06 -8.37 15.50
N ARG A 38 -11.43 -9.30 16.40
CA ARG A 38 -11.40 -9.04 17.84
C ARG A 38 -10.00 -8.65 18.29
N TYR A 39 -9.89 -7.90 19.40
CA TYR A 39 -8.60 -7.46 19.95
C TYR A 39 -7.59 -8.60 20.02
N GLY A 40 -6.39 -8.37 19.48
CA GLY A 40 -5.31 -9.35 19.42
C GLY A 40 -5.37 -10.37 18.27
N GLN A 41 -6.43 -10.40 17.47
CA GLN A 41 -6.59 -11.39 16.38
C GLN A 41 -6.13 -10.89 15.01
N THR A 42 -5.84 -9.60 14.85
CA THR A 42 -5.39 -9.02 13.58
C THR A 42 -4.17 -9.73 13.00
N SER A 43 -3.20 -10.13 13.84
CA SER A 43 -2.01 -10.85 13.36
C SER A 43 -2.36 -12.21 12.74
N ALA A 44 -3.31 -12.94 13.32
CA ALA A 44 -3.76 -14.23 12.78
C ALA A 44 -4.46 -14.05 11.42
N ARG A 45 -5.26 -12.99 11.28
CA ARG A 45 -5.91 -12.63 10.00
C ARG A 45 -4.91 -12.26 8.91
N TRP A 46 -3.82 -11.58 9.28
CA TRP A 46 -2.73 -11.31 8.33
C TRP A 46 -2.00 -12.58 7.90
N GLU A 47 -1.84 -13.56 8.79
CA GLU A 47 -1.26 -14.87 8.43
C GLU A 47 -2.19 -15.61 7.45
N GLU A 48 -3.50 -15.63 7.71
CA GLU A 48 -4.52 -16.20 6.82
C GLU A 48 -4.44 -15.59 5.40
N ILE A 49 -4.38 -14.26 5.30
CA ILE A 49 -4.18 -13.56 4.02
C ILE A 49 -2.87 -14.01 3.36
N CYS A 50 -1.78 -14.14 4.12
CA CYS A 50 -0.49 -14.56 3.57
C CYS A 50 -0.53 -16.00 3.07
N ASP A 51 -1.24 -16.90 3.74
CA ASP A 51 -1.40 -18.29 3.32
C ASP A 51 -2.15 -18.39 2.00
N HIS A 52 -3.24 -17.63 1.81
CA HIS A 52 -3.94 -17.56 0.53
C HIS A 52 -3.02 -17.02 -0.58
N MET A 53 -2.25 -15.97 -0.28
CA MET A 53 -1.28 -15.42 -1.23
C MET A 53 -0.15 -16.40 -1.59
N ARG A 54 0.29 -17.26 -0.65
CA ARG A 54 1.25 -18.34 -0.92
C ARG A 54 0.66 -19.41 -1.84
N GLN A 55 -0.62 -19.73 -1.68
CA GLN A 55 -1.30 -20.67 -2.58
C GLN A 55 -1.36 -20.15 -4.03
N LEU A 56 -1.51 -18.84 -4.21
CA LEU A 56 -1.60 -18.22 -5.54
C LEU A 56 -0.24 -17.92 -6.18
N HIS A 57 0.76 -17.53 -5.39
CA HIS A 57 2.02 -16.98 -5.90
C HIS A 57 3.29 -17.69 -5.39
N GLY A 58 3.14 -18.68 -4.52
CA GLY A 58 4.21 -19.52 -3.98
C GLY A 58 4.74 -19.11 -2.59
N ASP A 59 5.45 -20.04 -1.95
CA ASP A 59 5.89 -19.97 -0.54
C ASP A 59 6.97 -18.92 -0.23
N SER A 60 7.35 -18.09 -1.19
CA SER A 60 8.33 -17.03 -0.99
C SER A 60 7.78 -15.81 -0.23
N LEU A 61 6.46 -15.75 -0.08
CA LEU A 61 5.75 -14.67 0.60
C LEU A 61 5.79 -14.82 2.13
N THR A 62 5.98 -13.68 2.79
CA THR A 62 5.92 -13.59 4.26
C THR A 62 4.80 -12.66 4.67
N THR A 63 4.19 -12.92 5.83
CA THR A 63 3.10 -12.12 6.39
C THR A 63 3.49 -10.65 6.57
N ALA A 64 4.74 -10.43 7.01
CA ALA A 64 5.33 -9.10 7.08
C ALA A 64 5.39 -8.40 5.72
N SER A 65 5.73 -9.12 4.64
CA SER A 65 5.75 -8.56 3.29
C SER A 65 4.35 -8.24 2.75
N CYS A 66 3.35 -9.10 2.98
CA CYS A 66 1.96 -8.85 2.55
C CYS A 66 1.41 -7.60 3.25
N ARG A 67 1.58 -7.53 4.58
CA ARG A 67 1.14 -6.37 5.36
C ARG A 67 1.84 -5.09 4.94
N LYS A 68 3.17 -5.12 4.81
CA LYS A 68 3.95 -3.96 4.35
C LYS A 68 3.50 -3.49 2.98
N ARG A 69 3.27 -4.41 2.03
CA ARG A 69 2.82 -4.06 0.68
C ARG A 69 1.45 -3.39 0.71
N PHE A 70 0.52 -3.92 1.49
CA PHE A 70 -0.79 -3.30 1.70
C PHE A 70 -0.66 -1.87 2.27
N ASP A 71 0.14 -1.69 3.32
CA ASP A 71 0.35 -0.38 3.95
C ASP A 71 0.96 0.64 2.95
N ASP A 72 1.91 0.20 2.13
CA ASP A 72 2.52 1.02 1.07
C ASP A 72 1.50 1.43 0.01
N LEU A 73 0.64 0.49 -0.45
CA LEU A 73 -0.44 0.77 -1.41
C LEU A 73 -1.46 1.76 -0.84
N LEU A 74 -1.90 1.55 0.40
CA LEU A 74 -2.87 2.43 1.07
C LEU A 74 -2.30 3.83 1.29
N SER A 75 -1.02 3.93 1.65
CA SER A 75 -0.31 5.21 1.79
C SER A 75 -0.22 5.97 0.47
N ALA A 76 0.13 5.27 -0.61
CA ALA A 76 0.21 5.85 -1.95
C ALA A 76 -1.16 6.35 -2.45
N PHE A 77 -2.23 5.57 -2.20
CA PHE A 77 -3.60 5.96 -2.50
C PHE A 77 -3.99 7.24 -1.76
N LYS A 78 -3.83 7.26 -0.43
CA LYS A 78 -4.16 8.44 0.40
C LYS A 78 -3.42 9.70 -0.05
N LYS A 79 -2.12 9.60 -0.35
CA LYS A 79 -1.32 10.73 -0.86
C LYS A 79 -1.84 11.24 -2.21
N SER A 80 -2.20 10.33 -3.11
CA SER A 80 -2.76 10.67 -4.42
C SER A 80 -4.12 11.34 -4.28
N THR A 81 -4.99 10.84 -3.39
CA THR A 81 -6.28 11.45 -3.08
C THR A 81 -6.13 12.86 -2.51
N LEU A 82 -5.21 13.07 -1.54
CA LEU A 82 -4.95 14.40 -0.99
C LEU A 82 -4.40 15.37 -2.05
N LYS A 83 -3.55 14.89 -2.96
CA LYS A 83 -3.06 15.70 -4.08
C LYS A 83 -4.19 16.09 -5.02
N ALA A 84 -5.10 15.15 -5.34
CA ALA A 84 -6.26 15.41 -6.17
C ALA A 84 -7.20 16.43 -5.53
N LEU A 85 -7.51 16.28 -4.23
CA LEU A 85 -8.35 17.24 -3.49
C LEU A 85 -7.77 18.65 -3.49
N ARG A 86 -6.45 18.80 -3.34
CA ARG A 86 -5.78 20.10 -3.44
C ARG A 86 -5.77 20.69 -4.84
N ALA A 87 -5.81 19.83 -5.86
CA ALA A 87 -5.83 20.26 -7.26
C ALA A 87 -7.25 20.59 -7.74
N SER A 88 -8.28 19.98 -7.14
CA SER A 88 -9.68 20.18 -7.46
C SER A 88 -10.29 21.35 -6.68
N GLY A 89 -9.55 22.43 -6.47
CA GLY A 89 -10.03 23.59 -5.70
C GLY A 89 -11.47 23.96 -6.11
N THR A 90 -12.28 24.40 -5.15
CA THR A 90 -13.65 24.77 -5.49
C THR A 90 -13.67 26.12 -6.23
N GLU A 91 -14.72 26.35 -7.00
CA GLU A 91 -14.87 27.60 -7.76
C GLU A 91 -14.86 28.81 -6.80
N GLU A 92 -15.42 28.66 -5.60
CA GLU A 92 -15.40 29.68 -4.56
C GLU A 92 -13.97 29.99 -4.05
N GLU A 93 -13.13 28.97 -3.83
CA GLU A 93 -11.73 29.15 -3.41
C GLU A 93 -10.91 29.86 -4.50
N TYR A 94 -11.18 29.57 -5.77
CA TYR A 94 -10.53 30.26 -6.89
C TYR A 94 -11.00 31.71 -7.03
N VAL A 95 -12.30 31.98 -6.85
CA VAL A 95 -12.87 33.34 -6.85
C VAL A 95 -12.34 34.16 -5.69
N GLU A 96 -12.28 33.60 -4.48
CA GLU A 96 -11.72 34.27 -3.30
C GLU A 96 -10.24 34.61 -3.51
N ARG A 97 -9.45 33.66 -4.02
CA ARG A 97 -8.04 33.92 -4.38
C ARG A 97 -7.92 35.05 -5.40
N ASP A 98 -8.75 35.05 -6.45
CA ASP A 98 -8.67 36.05 -7.51
C ASP A 98 -9.14 37.44 -7.02
N GLN A 99 -10.16 37.49 -6.15
CA GLN A 99 -10.57 38.73 -5.49
C GLN A 99 -9.47 39.28 -4.59
N LEU A 100 -8.83 38.43 -3.78
CA LEU A 100 -7.70 38.83 -2.94
C LEU A 100 -6.50 39.33 -3.78
N MET A 101 -6.24 38.69 -4.93
CA MET A 101 -5.19 39.14 -5.86
C MET A 101 -5.54 40.48 -6.50
N GLN A 102 -6.81 40.72 -6.84
CA GLN A 102 -7.29 42.00 -7.34
C GLN A 102 -7.17 43.10 -6.28
N ASP A 103 -7.60 42.83 -5.04
CA ASP A 103 -7.50 43.77 -3.92
C ASP A 103 -6.04 44.17 -3.65
N ILE A 104 -5.09 43.20 -3.72
CA ILE A 104 -3.66 43.49 -3.60
C ILE A 104 -3.17 44.35 -4.78
N SER A 105 -3.59 44.04 -6.00
CA SER A 105 -3.22 44.80 -7.19
C SER A 105 -3.71 46.24 -7.13
N ASP A 106 -4.89 46.49 -6.56
CA ASP A 106 -5.47 47.83 -6.43
C ASP A 106 -4.78 48.67 -5.33
N MET A 107 -4.04 48.01 -4.43
CA MET A 107 -3.26 48.67 -3.37
C MET A 107 -1.82 49.04 -3.78
N VAL A 108 -1.33 48.57 -4.93
CA VAL A 108 0.01 48.82 -5.47
C VAL A 108 -0.05 49.86 -6.58
#